data_AF-A0A8S0FSR3-F1
#
_entry.id   AF-A0A8S0FSR3-F1
#
_cell.length_a   1.000
_cell.length_b   1.000
_cell.length_c   1.000
_cell.angle_alpha   90.00
_cell.angle_beta   90.00
_cell.angle_gamma   90.00
#
_symmetry.space_group_name_H-M   'P 1'
#
loop_
_entity.id
_entity.type
_entity.pdbx_description
1 polymer ?
#
loop_
_entity_poly.entity_id
_entity_poly.type
_entity_poly.pdbx_seq_one_letter_code
_entity_poly.pdbx_strand_id
1 'polypeptide(L)'
;MGDVIDRGPQSLRCLQLLEQHWVRAVRGNHEQMAMDALASRQMSLWLMNGGDWFIALADNQQKQAKTALEKCQHLPFILEVHSRTGKHVIAHADYPDDVYEWQKDVDLHQVLWSRSRLGERQKGQGIAGADHFWFGHTPLRHGRVDIGNLHYIDTGAVFGGELTLVQLQ
;
A
#
# COMPACT_ATOMS: atom_id res chain seq x y z
N MET A 1 -3.45 2.09 2.76
CA MET A 1 -2.37 1.09 2.78
C MET A 1 -1.46 1.17 1.55
N GLY A 2 -1.44 2.30 0.81
CA GLY A 2 -0.94 2.29 -0.58
C GLY A 2 -1.97 1.72 -1.54
N ASP A 3 -1.58 1.58 -2.80
CA ASP A 3 -2.39 1.05 -3.92
C ASP A 3 -3.72 1.79 -4.09
N VAL A 4 -3.62 3.11 -4.23
CA VAL A 4 -4.77 3.98 -4.49
C VAL A 4 -5.09 4.10 -5.98
N ILE A 5 -4.17 3.68 -6.85
CA ILE A 5 -4.35 3.70 -8.31
C ILE A 5 -4.43 2.29 -8.90
N ASP A 6 -4.65 2.26 -10.23
CA ASP A 6 -4.74 1.06 -11.06
C ASP A 6 -5.94 0.16 -10.75
N ARG A 7 -6.24 -0.77 -11.67
CA ARG A 7 -7.30 -1.80 -11.64
C ARG A 7 -8.76 -1.28 -11.55
N GLY A 8 -9.03 -0.26 -10.75
CA GLY A 8 -10.33 0.35 -10.55
C GLY A 8 -10.59 1.55 -11.48
N PRO A 9 -11.85 1.95 -11.69
CA PRO A 9 -12.22 2.96 -12.67
C PRO A 9 -11.93 4.42 -12.23
N GLN A 10 -11.54 4.64 -10.98
CA GLN A 10 -11.46 5.98 -10.37
C GLN A 10 -10.05 6.35 -9.88
N SER A 11 -9.00 5.77 -10.46
CA SER A 11 -7.60 5.97 -10.03
C SER A 11 -7.21 7.43 -9.87
N LEU A 12 -7.57 8.33 -10.81
CA LEU A 12 -7.28 9.76 -10.67
C LEU A 12 -7.93 10.38 -9.42
N ARG A 13 -9.19 10.02 -9.13
CA ARG A 13 -9.90 10.54 -7.95
C ARG A 13 -9.30 9.99 -6.66
N CYS A 14 -8.97 8.70 -6.63
CA CYS A 14 -8.31 8.08 -5.48
C CYS A 14 -6.93 8.69 -5.22
N LEU A 15 -6.17 8.96 -6.28
CA LEU A 15 -4.89 9.65 -6.18
C LEU A 15 -5.04 11.07 -5.62
N GLN A 16 -6.08 11.80 -6.03
CA GLN A 16 -6.40 13.13 -5.50
C GLN A 16 -6.83 13.12 -4.02
N LEU A 17 -7.34 11.99 -3.49
CA LEU A 17 -7.63 11.88 -2.05
C LEU A 17 -6.37 12.01 -1.20
N LEU A 18 -5.19 11.63 -1.72
CA LEU A 18 -3.93 11.79 -1.01
C LEU A 18 -3.54 13.25 -0.75
N GLU A 19 -4.16 14.20 -1.45
CA GLU A 19 -3.94 15.63 -1.23
C GLU A 19 -4.74 16.18 -0.04
N GLN A 20 -5.66 15.40 0.51
CA GLN A 20 -6.47 15.81 1.65
C GLN A 20 -5.67 15.70 2.95
N HIS A 21 -5.68 16.76 3.77
CA HIS A 21 -4.93 16.82 5.03
C HIS A 21 -5.31 15.72 6.04
N TRP A 22 -6.53 15.17 5.94
CA TRP A 22 -7.05 14.09 6.78
C TRP A 22 -6.73 12.70 6.23
N VAL A 23 -6.08 12.59 5.06
CA VAL A 23 -5.63 11.33 4.47
C VAL A 23 -4.13 11.20 4.65
N ARG A 24 -3.71 10.07 5.21
CA ARG A 24 -2.31 9.65 5.28
C ARG A 24 -2.21 8.25 4.72
N ALA A 25 -1.28 8.04 3.79
CA ALA A 25 -1.04 6.75 3.17
C ALA A 25 0.44 6.37 3.29
N VAL A 26 0.71 5.08 3.25
CA VAL A 26 2.01 4.54 2.89
C VAL A 26 2.07 4.37 1.38
N ARG A 27 3.29 4.32 0.81
CA ARG A 27 3.50 4.03 -0.61
C ARG A 27 3.13 2.58 -0.93
N GLY A 28 2.31 2.36 -1.95
CA GLY A 28 2.04 1.05 -2.53
C GLY A 28 2.98 0.70 -3.69
N ASN A 29 2.99 -0.56 -4.09
CA ASN A 29 3.77 -1.00 -5.24
C ASN A 29 3.21 -0.46 -6.56
N HIS A 30 1.89 -0.21 -6.63
CA HIS A 30 1.28 0.42 -7.81
C HIS A 30 1.72 1.88 -7.98
N GLU A 31 1.77 2.67 -6.91
CA GLU A 31 2.35 4.03 -6.99
C GLU A 31 3.83 3.98 -7.40
N GLN A 32 4.60 3.03 -6.87
CA GLN A 32 6.01 2.86 -7.24
C GLN A 32 6.18 2.53 -8.73
N MET A 33 5.41 1.56 -9.26
CA MET A 33 5.43 1.23 -10.70
C MET A 33 5.09 2.43 -11.59
N ALA A 34 4.08 3.22 -11.20
CA ALA A 34 3.69 4.40 -11.95
C ALA A 34 4.80 5.46 -11.98
N MET A 35 5.43 5.73 -10.83
CA MET A 35 6.56 6.66 -10.73
C MET A 35 7.75 6.18 -11.58
N ASP A 36 8.11 4.89 -11.48
CA ASP A 36 9.22 4.31 -12.24
C ASP A 36 8.98 4.35 -13.74
N ALA A 37 7.75 4.06 -14.19
CA ALA A 37 7.35 4.13 -15.58
C ALA A 37 7.43 5.56 -16.13
N LEU A 38 6.98 6.55 -15.37
CA LEU A 38 7.05 7.97 -15.78
C LEU A 38 8.49 8.49 -15.81
N ALA A 39 9.32 8.11 -14.84
CA ALA A 39 10.72 8.54 -14.76
C ALA A 39 11.57 7.92 -15.89
N SER A 40 11.40 6.62 -16.13
CA SER A 40 12.16 5.88 -17.15
C SER A 40 11.59 5.98 -18.57
N ARG A 41 10.34 6.47 -18.70
CA ARG A 41 9.53 6.43 -19.93
C ARG A 41 9.25 5.00 -20.43
N GLN A 42 9.38 3.99 -19.56
CA GLN A 42 9.09 2.59 -19.88
C GLN A 42 7.75 2.19 -19.24
N MET A 43 6.68 2.29 -20.04
CA MET A 43 5.31 2.12 -19.55
C MET A 43 4.85 0.66 -19.44
N SER A 44 5.54 -0.27 -20.11
CA SER A 44 5.06 -1.66 -20.30
C SER A 44 4.72 -2.37 -18.99
N LEU A 45 5.63 -2.32 -18.00
CA LEU A 45 5.41 -2.99 -16.71
C LEU A 45 4.19 -2.44 -15.97
N TRP A 46 4.03 -1.12 -15.95
CA TRP A 46 2.89 -0.48 -15.30
C TRP A 46 1.57 -0.80 -16.03
N LEU A 47 1.56 -0.77 -17.37
CA LEU A 47 0.39 -1.12 -18.17
C LEU A 47 -0.04 -2.58 -17.97
N MET A 48 0.91 -3.51 -17.90
CA MET A 48 0.63 -4.91 -17.58
C MET A 48 -0.01 -5.11 -16.20
N ASN A 49 0.13 -4.13 -15.30
CA ASN A 49 -0.42 -4.15 -13.94
C ASN A 49 -1.61 -3.20 -13.74
N GLY A 50 -2.23 -2.71 -14.82
CA GLY A 50 -3.46 -1.92 -14.75
C GLY A 50 -3.26 -0.40 -14.78
N GLY A 51 -2.12 0.07 -15.28
CA GLY A 51 -1.83 1.49 -15.51
C GLY A 51 -2.52 2.10 -16.74
N ASP A 52 -3.38 1.36 -17.43
CA ASP A 52 -4.06 1.79 -18.67
C ASP A 52 -4.99 3.00 -18.46
N TRP A 53 -5.51 3.19 -17.23
CA TRP A 53 -6.31 4.36 -16.86
C TRP A 53 -5.60 5.67 -17.20
N PHE A 54 -4.27 5.72 -17.03
CA PHE A 54 -3.49 6.93 -17.24
C PHE A 54 -3.48 7.35 -18.71
N ILE A 55 -3.39 6.39 -19.63
CA ILE A 55 -3.39 6.65 -21.08
C ILE A 55 -4.79 7.07 -21.55
N ALA A 56 -5.84 6.55 -20.91
CA ALA A 56 -7.22 6.89 -21.22
C ALA A 56 -7.63 8.31 -20.78
N LEU A 57 -6.83 8.99 -19.96
CA LEU A 57 -7.10 10.35 -19.52
C LEU A 57 -6.88 11.39 -20.62
N ALA A 58 -7.68 12.46 -20.58
CA ALA A 58 -7.42 13.67 -21.35
C ALA A 58 -6.13 14.37 -20.90
N ASP A 59 -5.51 15.18 -21.76
CA ASP A 59 -4.21 15.83 -21.52
C ASP A 59 -4.14 16.62 -20.20
N ASN A 60 -5.21 17.33 -19.84
CA ASN A 60 -5.27 18.09 -18.58
C ASN A 60 -5.27 17.16 -17.36
N GLN A 61 -5.99 16.04 -17.43
CA GLN A 61 -6.06 15.03 -16.39
C GLN A 61 -4.75 14.24 -16.29
N GLN A 62 -4.08 13.95 -17.40
CA GLN A 62 -2.75 13.34 -17.38
C GLN A 62 -1.74 14.24 -16.66
N LYS A 63 -1.77 15.56 -16.90
CA LYS A 63 -0.93 16.51 -16.17
C LYS A 63 -1.21 16.48 -14.66
N GLN A 64 -2.49 16.47 -14.27
CA GLN A 64 -2.89 16.33 -12.86
C GLN A 64 -2.39 15.03 -12.25
N ALA A 65 -2.56 13.90 -12.95
CA ALA A 65 -2.09 12.60 -12.51
C ALA A 65 -0.57 12.58 -12.31
N LYS A 66 0.21 13.13 -13.26
CA LYS A 66 1.67 13.25 -13.14
C LYS A 66 2.07 14.04 -11.90
N THR A 67 1.49 15.22 -11.69
CA THR A 67 1.78 16.05 -10.50
C THR A 67 1.43 15.34 -9.19
N ALA A 68 0.33 14.60 -9.15
CA ALA A 68 -0.04 13.85 -7.96
C ALA A 68 0.85 12.60 -7.74
N LEU A 69 1.29 11.94 -8.81
CA LEU A 69 2.27 10.85 -8.75
C LEU A 69 3.65 11.33 -8.29
N GLU A 70 4.09 12.52 -8.72
CA GLU A 70 5.33 13.14 -8.22
C GLU A 70 5.27 13.33 -6.70
N LYS A 71 4.12 13.74 -6.15
CA LYS A 71 3.94 13.85 -4.69
C LYS A 71 4.03 12.49 -3.98
N CYS A 72 3.74 11.38 -4.67
CA CYS A 72 3.85 10.04 -4.09
C CYS A 72 5.31 9.68 -3.71
N GLN A 73 6.31 10.39 -4.27
CA GLN A 73 7.71 10.24 -3.86
C GLN A 73 7.94 10.60 -2.38
N HIS A 74 7.02 11.35 -1.77
CA HIS A 74 7.08 11.75 -0.37
C HIS A 74 6.21 10.88 0.54
N LEU A 75 5.47 9.90 -0.02
CA LEU A 75 4.77 8.94 0.80
C LEU A 75 5.80 8.10 1.58
N PRO A 76 5.61 7.94 2.90
CA PRO A 76 6.44 7.04 3.68
C PRO A 76 6.18 5.59 3.28
N PHE A 77 7.18 4.73 3.43
CA PHE A 77 7.00 3.28 3.24
C PHE A 77 6.34 2.64 4.45
N ILE A 78 6.62 3.17 5.64
CA ILE A 78 6.15 2.67 6.93
C ILE A 78 5.65 3.84 7.76
N LEU A 79 4.50 3.69 8.40
CA LEU A 79 3.96 4.63 9.39
C LEU A 79 3.89 3.95 10.76
N GLU A 80 4.23 4.70 11.81
CA GLU A 80 3.95 4.34 13.20
C GLU A 80 2.83 5.23 13.73
N VAL A 81 1.82 4.62 14.35
CA VAL A 81 0.68 5.32 14.96
C VAL A 81 0.53 4.81 16.38
N HIS A 82 0.55 5.73 17.34
CA HIS A 82 0.26 5.44 18.74
C HIS A 82 -1.21 5.70 19.00
N SER A 83 -1.91 4.70 19.55
CA SER A 83 -3.32 4.79 19.93
C SER A 83 -3.51 4.28 21.37
N ARG A 84 -4.76 4.27 21.84
CA ARG A 84 -5.12 3.65 23.12
C ARG A 84 -4.89 2.14 23.15
N THR A 85 -4.90 1.49 21.99
CA THR A 85 -4.69 0.04 21.85
C THR A 85 -3.22 -0.32 21.61
N GLY A 86 -2.31 0.67 21.63
CA GLY A 86 -0.87 0.45 21.54
C GLY A 86 -0.24 1.07 20.31
N LYS A 87 0.95 0.57 19.98
CA LYS A 87 1.75 0.98 18.83
C LYS A 87 1.35 0.17 17.60
N HIS A 88 0.87 0.86 16.58
CA HIS A 88 0.50 0.29 15.29
C HIS A 88 1.54 0.66 14.23
N VAL A 89 2.04 -0.34 13.52
CA VAL A 89 2.89 -0.18 12.36
C VAL A 89 2.07 -0.47 11.12
N ILE A 90 2.13 0.43 10.14
CA ILE A 90 1.39 0.33 8.89
C ILE A 90 2.42 0.29 7.77
N ALA A 91 2.39 -0.76 6.96
CA ALA A 91 3.20 -0.88 5.75
C ALA A 91 2.37 -1.49 4.62
N HIS A 92 2.81 -1.37 3.38
CA HIS A 92 2.00 -1.81 2.25
C HIS A 92 1.88 -3.33 2.16
N ALA A 93 3.01 -4.06 2.10
CA ALA A 93 3.01 -5.51 1.90
C ALA A 93 3.53 -6.29 3.11
N ASP A 94 4.63 -5.84 3.71
CA ASP A 94 5.29 -6.52 4.82
C ASP A 94 6.25 -5.58 5.57
N TYR A 95 6.79 -6.05 6.70
CA TYR A 95 7.97 -5.48 7.35
C TYR A 95 9.04 -6.58 7.41
N PRO A 96 10.15 -6.49 6.66
CA PRO A 96 11.05 -7.62 6.38
C PRO A 96 12.10 -7.85 7.48
N ASP A 97 11.64 -7.91 8.73
CA ASP A 97 12.44 -8.23 9.90
C ASP A 97 11.53 -8.86 10.97
N ASP A 98 12.12 -9.47 11.98
CA ASP A 98 11.42 -10.04 13.13
C ASP A 98 11.26 -9.03 14.27
N VAL A 99 12.05 -7.96 14.28
CA VAL A 99 11.97 -6.89 15.29
C VAL A 99 11.81 -5.53 14.62
N TYR A 100 10.71 -4.86 14.95
CA TYR A 100 10.46 -3.49 14.57
C TYR A 100 11.22 -2.49 15.43
N GLU A 101 11.88 -1.55 14.76
CA GLU A 101 12.50 -0.40 15.36
C GLU A 101 12.17 0.84 14.52
N TRP A 102 11.92 1.97 15.18
CA TRP A 102 11.58 3.21 14.49
C TRP A 102 12.73 3.62 13.55
N GLN A 103 12.41 3.85 12.28
CA GLN A 103 13.37 4.24 11.23
C GLN A 103 14.52 3.24 10.98
N LYS A 104 14.33 1.97 11.35
CA LYS A 104 15.27 0.91 10.94
C LYS A 104 15.40 0.86 9.42
N ASP A 105 16.64 0.71 8.94
CA ASP A 105 16.88 0.44 7.53
C ASP A 105 16.42 -0.98 7.20
N VAL A 106 15.53 -1.09 6.22
CA VAL A 106 14.88 -2.35 5.82
C VAL A 106 14.78 -2.39 4.31
N ASP A 107 14.70 -3.60 3.75
CA ASP A 107 14.52 -3.78 2.31
C ASP A 107 13.17 -3.24 1.83
N LEU A 108 13.20 -2.03 1.25
CA LEU A 108 12.00 -1.35 0.74
C LEU A 108 11.33 -2.12 -0.41
N HIS A 109 12.07 -2.95 -1.14
CA HIS A 109 11.46 -3.82 -2.14
C HIS A 109 10.55 -4.85 -1.45
N GLN A 110 10.98 -5.44 -0.35
CA GLN A 110 10.12 -6.36 0.41
C GLN A 110 8.93 -5.65 1.06
N VAL A 111 9.12 -4.41 1.57
CA VAL A 111 8.02 -3.61 2.14
C VAL A 111 6.90 -3.36 1.12
N LEU A 112 7.24 -3.26 -0.17
CA LEU A 112 6.30 -3.04 -1.25
C LEU A 112 5.78 -4.34 -1.90
N TRP A 113 6.57 -5.40 -1.97
CA TRP A 113 6.26 -6.53 -2.86
C TRP A 113 6.09 -7.88 -2.17
N SER A 114 6.54 -8.02 -0.91
CA SER A 114 6.58 -9.32 -0.23
C SER A 114 5.18 -9.91 -0.07
N ARG A 115 5.05 -11.21 -0.33
CA ARG A 115 3.87 -12.03 0.00
C ARG A 115 4.23 -13.24 0.84
N SER A 116 5.51 -13.40 1.17
CA SER A 116 6.07 -14.62 1.74
C SER A 116 5.49 -14.89 3.12
N ARG A 117 5.43 -13.86 3.99
CA ARG A 117 4.94 -14.00 5.36
C ARG A 117 3.48 -14.49 5.45
N LEU A 118 2.62 -14.03 4.54
CA LEU A 118 1.22 -14.48 4.47
C LEU A 118 1.08 -15.87 3.84
N GLY A 119 1.92 -16.21 2.87
CA GLY A 119 1.93 -17.53 2.21
C GLY A 119 2.46 -18.65 3.11
N GLU A 120 3.44 -18.35 3.95
CA GLU A 120 4.02 -19.27 4.94
C GLU A 120 3.10 -19.39 6.17
N ARG A 121 1.93 -20.03 6.00
CA ARG A 121 0.92 -20.30 7.04
C ARG A 121 1.43 -20.98 8.34
N GLN A 122 2.73 -21.29 8.45
CA GLN A 122 3.31 -22.07 9.55
C GLN A 122 4.48 -21.42 10.30
N LYS A 123 4.82 -20.14 10.10
CA LYS A 123 5.97 -19.51 10.79
C LYS A 123 5.70 -18.21 11.57
N GLY A 124 4.46 -17.78 11.72
CA GLY A 124 4.13 -16.48 12.30
C GLY A 124 4.40 -16.37 13.80
N GLN A 125 5.62 -15.96 14.20
CA GLN A 125 5.89 -15.48 15.57
C GLN A 125 5.46 -14.02 15.78
N GLY A 126 4.67 -13.45 14.86
CA GLY A 126 4.44 -12.02 14.81
C GLY A 126 5.73 -11.27 14.46
N ILE A 127 5.74 -9.97 14.72
CA ILE A 127 6.93 -9.12 14.65
C ILE A 127 7.02 -8.39 16.00
N ALA A 128 8.16 -8.46 16.68
CA ALA A 128 8.33 -7.77 17.95
C ALA A 128 8.49 -6.25 17.75
N GLY A 129 8.44 -5.46 18.83
CA GLY A 129 8.70 -4.01 18.79
C GLY A 129 7.49 -3.11 18.55
N ALA A 130 6.35 -3.68 18.15
CA ALA A 130 5.04 -3.03 18.11
C ALA A 130 3.90 -4.00 18.43
N ASP A 131 2.75 -3.45 18.84
CA ASP A 131 1.59 -4.24 19.26
C ASP A 131 0.78 -4.76 18.09
N HIS A 132 0.80 -4.06 16.95
CA HIS A 132 0.02 -4.38 15.76
C HIS A 132 0.77 -3.98 14.47
N PHE A 133 0.71 -4.83 13.46
CA PHE A 133 1.20 -4.57 12.11
C PHE A 133 0.04 -4.70 11.13
N TRP A 134 -0.20 -3.67 10.32
CA TRP A 134 -1.26 -3.64 9.32
C TRP A 134 -0.63 -3.69 7.93
N PHE A 135 -1.16 -4.57 7.09
CA PHE A 135 -0.72 -4.78 5.71
C PHE A 135 -1.90 -4.87 4.74
N GLY A 136 -1.65 -4.51 3.47
CA GLY A 136 -2.53 -4.70 2.33
C GLY A 136 -1.90 -5.66 1.30
N HIS A 137 -1.81 -5.23 0.04
CA HIS A 137 -1.10 -5.84 -1.10
C HIS A 137 -1.58 -7.21 -1.60
N THR A 138 -1.97 -8.11 -0.70
CA THR A 138 -2.43 -9.46 -1.07
C THR A 138 -3.94 -9.54 -0.88
N PRO A 139 -4.73 -9.54 -1.96
CA PRO A 139 -6.19 -9.62 -1.88
C PRO A 139 -6.64 -10.92 -1.22
N LEU A 140 -7.46 -10.79 -0.17
CA LEU A 140 -8.01 -11.88 0.61
C LEU A 140 -9.43 -12.23 0.15
N ARG A 141 -9.69 -13.51 -0.08
CA ARG A 141 -11.01 -13.99 -0.56
C ARG A 141 -12.06 -14.19 0.53
N HIS A 142 -11.65 -14.30 1.79
CA HIS A 142 -12.52 -14.71 2.90
C HIS A 142 -12.53 -13.68 4.04
N GLY A 143 -12.38 -12.40 3.70
CA GLY A 143 -12.28 -11.32 4.67
C GLY A 143 -10.87 -11.14 5.22
N ARG A 144 -10.74 -10.27 6.23
CA ARG A 144 -9.44 -9.95 6.87
C ARG A 144 -8.80 -11.19 7.48
N VAL A 145 -7.47 -11.20 7.53
CA VAL A 145 -6.70 -12.28 8.16
C VAL A 145 -5.83 -11.70 9.27
N ASP A 146 -5.95 -12.29 10.46
CA ASP A 146 -5.21 -11.91 11.66
C ASP A 146 -4.32 -13.10 12.09
N ILE A 147 -3.00 -12.89 12.18
CA ILE A 147 -2.00 -13.90 12.60
C ILE A 147 -1.10 -13.29 13.67
N GLY A 148 -1.36 -13.58 14.94
CA GLY A 148 -0.67 -12.91 16.05
C GLY A 148 -0.95 -11.41 16.02
N ASN A 149 0.10 -10.59 15.94
CA ASN A 149 0.00 -9.14 15.79
C ASN A 149 0.03 -8.66 14.32
N LEU A 150 -0.13 -9.55 13.35
CA LEU A 150 -0.12 -9.23 11.92
C LEU A 150 -1.55 -9.23 11.38
N HIS A 151 -1.94 -8.12 10.74
CA HIS A 151 -3.30 -7.87 10.27
C HIS A 151 -3.27 -7.55 8.78
N TYR A 152 -3.90 -8.41 7.98
CA TYR A 152 -4.02 -8.23 6.54
C TYR A 152 -5.45 -7.80 6.22
N ILE A 153 -5.60 -6.61 5.64
CA ILE A 153 -6.91 -5.95 5.47
C ILE A 153 -7.28 -5.67 4.00
N ASP A 154 -6.44 -6.07 3.04
CA ASP A 154 -6.84 -6.03 1.63
C ASP A 154 -7.82 -7.17 1.34
N THR A 155 -9.11 -6.86 1.36
CA THR A 155 -10.21 -7.79 1.08
C THR A 155 -10.67 -7.72 -0.38
N GLY A 156 -9.82 -7.19 -1.27
CA GLY A 156 -10.02 -7.27 -2.71
C GLY A 156 -11.21 -6.46 -3.24
N ALA A 157 -11.42 -5.25 -2.74
CA ALA A 157 -12.51 -4.36 -3.17
C ALA A 157 -12.66 -4.25 -4.70
N VAL A 158 -11.54 -4.12 -5.41
CA VAL A 158 -11.52 -4.01 -6.88
C VAL A 158 -11.88 -5.32 -7.60
N PHE A 159 -11.79 -6.46 -6.91
CA PHE A 159 -12.10 -7.79 -7.43
C PHE A 159 -13.51 -8.27 -7.05
N GLY A 160 -14.39 -7.36 -6.64
CA GLY A 160 -15.75 -7.68 -6.18
C GLY A 160 -15.82 -8.12 -4.71
N GLY A 161 -14.71 -7.99 -3.97
CA GLY A 161 -14.70 -8.11 -2.51
C GLY A 161 -15.15 -6.82 -1.83
N GLU A 162 -14.67 -6.61 -0.61
CA GLU A 162 -15.08 -5.49 0.23
C GLU A 162 -13.95 -4.46 0.38
N LEU A 163 -14.31 -3.24 0.78
CA LEU A 163 -13.35 -2.26 1.28
C LEU A 163 -13.33 -2.36 2.81
N THR A 164 -12.27 -2.93 3.38
CA THR A 164 -12.13 -3.04 4.83
C THR A 164 -11.60 -1.75 5.43
N LEU A 165 -12.33 -1.23 6.43
CA LEU A 165 -11.90 -0.13 7.28
C LEU A 165 -11.78 -0.63 8.72
N VAL A 166 -10.67 -0.29 9.38
CA VAL A 166 -10.43 -0.62 10.78
C VAL A 166 -10.27 0.67 11.57
N GLN A 167 -11.06 0.81 12.62
CA GLN A 167 -10.96 1.94 13.55
C GLN A 167 -9.88 1.65 14.60
N LEU A 168 -8.83 2.48 14.64
CA LEU A 168 -7.76 2.40 15.65
C LEU A 168 -7.98 3.35 16.84
N GLN A 169 -8.82 4.39 16.67
CA GLN A 169 -9.17 5.38 17.70
C GLN A 169 -10.49 6.09 17.40
#